data_AF-A0A1R3GJG1-F1
#
_entry.id   AF-A0A1R3GJG1-F1
#
_cell.length_a   1.000
_cell.length_b   1.000
_cell.length_c   1.000
_cell.angle_alpha   90.00
_cell.angle_beta   90.00
_cell.angle_gamma   90.00
#
_symmetry.space_group_name_H-M   'P 1'
#
loop_
_entity.id
_entity.type
_entity.pdbx_description
1 polymer ?
#
loop_
_entity_poly.entity_id
_entity_poly.type
_entity_poly.pdbx_seq_one_letter_code
_entity_poly.pdbx_strand_id
1 'polypeptide(L)' 'MAMHGIGRVLQNISYSIVAVNTNEGRHCFDLSTPSESAPDWLVAQRDEEIRIIGGWLKAYNAKLGGNQ' A
#
# COMPACT_ATOMS: atom_id res chain seq x y z
N MET A 1 -9.32 17.06 11.24
CA MET A 1 -9.96 15.83 11.75
C MET A 1 -9.88 14.77 10.66
N ALA A 2 -9.07 13.72 10.86
CA ALA A 2 -9.04 12.57 9.97
C ALA A 2 -10.30 11.73 10.23
N MET A 3 -11.08 11.48 9.18
CA MET A 3 -12.29 10.66 9.26
C MET A 3 -11.87 9.20 9.42
N HIS A 4 -11.68 8.76 10.67
CA HIS A 4 -11.49 7.36 11.00
C HIS A 4 -12.85 6.66 10.85
N GLY A 5 -13.12 6.12 9.66
CA GLY A 5 -14.27 5.23 9.47
C GLY A 5 -14.20 4.08 10.48
N ILE A 6 -15.29 3.86 11.21
CA ILE A 6 -15.51 2.89 12.30
C ILE A 6 -15.28 1.40 11.95
N GLY A 7 -14.66 1.11 10.80
CA GLY A 7 -14.34 -0.25 10.32
C GLY A 7 -13.01 -0.38 9.56
N ARG A 8 -12.07 0.54 9.73
CA ARG A 8 -10.73 0.46 9.10
C ARG A 8 -9.79 -0.47 9.86
N VAL A 9 -8.91 -1.16 9.14
CA VAL A 9 -7.74 -1.85 9.71
C VAL A 9 -6.59 -0.85 9.76
N LEU A 10 -6.15 -0.49 10.97
CA LEU A 10 -5.13 0.55 11.18
C LEU A 10 -3.75 -0.03 11.54
N GLN A 11 -3.61 -1.34 11.62
CA GLN A 11 -2.35 -2.00 11.96
C GLN A 11 -2.23 -3.31 11.22
N ASN A 12 -1.00 -3.79 11.04
CA ASN A 12 -0.76 -5.10 10.44
C ASN A 12 -1.48 -6.19 11.24
N ILE A 13 -2.17 -7.07 10.52
CA ILE A 13 -2.82 -8.26 11.08
C ILE A 13 -1.80 -9.42 11.12
N SER A 14 -0.89 -9.47 10.15
CA SER A 14 0.20 -10.45 10.08
C SER A 14 1.37 -9.90 9.26
N TYR A 15 2.39 -10.73 9.03
CA TYR A 15 3.49 -10.40 8.13
C TYR A 15 3.04 -10.10 6.69
N SER A 16 2.00 -10.79 6.19
CA SER A 16 1.52 -10.66 4.81
C SER A 16 0.23 -9.86 4.67
N ILE A 17 -0.51 -9.66 5.76
CA ILE A 17 -1.72 -8.82 5.81
C ILE A 17 -1.33 -7.54 6.55
N VAL A 18 -0.85 -6.57 5.78
CA VAL A 18 -0.29 -5.33 6.28
C VAL A 18 -1.24 -4.15 6.05
N ALA A 19 -1.25 -3.19 6.98
CA ALA A 19 -1.99 -1.95 6.85
C ALA A 19 -1.02 -0.84 6.43
N VAL A 20 -1.24 -0.29 5.23
CA VAL A 20 -0.59 0.95 4.79
C VAL A 20 -1.54 2.09 5.13
N ASN A 21 -1.15 2.95 6.08
CA ASN A 21 -2.02 4.00 6.59
C ASN A 21 -1.31 5.36 6.63
N THR A 22 -2.13 6.40 6.72
CA THR A 22 -1.73 7.81 6.80
C THR A 22 -2.80 8.54 7.60
N ASN A 23 -2.39 9.57 8.34
CA ASN A 23 -3.30 10.44 9.09
C ASN A 23 -3.90 11.54 8.20
N GLU A 24 -3.30 11.77 7.03
CA GLU A 24 -3.59 12.83 6.06
C GLU A 24 -4.52 12.33 4.93
N GLY A 25 -4.62 11.01 4.79
CA GLY A 25 -5.39 10.33 3.76
C GLY A 25 -6.89 10.63 3.79
N ARG A 26 -7.46 10.70 2.59
CA ARG A 26 -8.92 10.71 2.34
C ARG A 26 -9.33 9.37 1.73
N HIS A 27 -10.62 9.19 1.43
CA HIS A 27 -11.13 7.93 0.86
C HIS A 27 -10.37 7.53 -0.42
N CYS A 28 -9.58 6.46 -0.34
CA CYS A 28 -8.81 5.86 -1.43
C CYS A 28 -8.01 6.87 -2.28
N PHE A 29 -7.38 7.85 -1.62
CA PHE A 29 -6.67 8.93 -2.30
C PHE A 29 -5.37 8.47 -2.99
N ASP A 30 -4.76 7.42 -2.44
CA ASP A 30 -3.69 6.62 -3.05
C ASP A 30 -4.00 6.15 -4.47
N LEU A 31 -5.26 5.82 -4.79
CA LEU A 31 -5.68 5.39 -6.14
C LEU A 31 -5.86 6.53 -7.16
N SER A 32 -5.76 7.79 -6.75
CA SER A 32 -5.92 8.93 -7.66
C SER A 32 -4.77 9.04 -8.68
N THR A 33 -4.99 9.73 -9.80
CA THR A 33 -3.93 9.97 -10.80
C THR A 33 -2.73 10.68 -10.15
N PRO A 34 -1.48 10.21 -10.37
CA PRO A 34 -0.30 10.90 -9.89
C PRO A 34 -0.23 12.35 -10.42
N SER A 35 0.24 13.26 -9.57
CA SER A 35 0.47 14.66 -9.89
C SER A 35 1.81 15.07 -9.31
N GLU A 36 2.53 15.97 -9.97
CA GLU A 36 3.75 16.58 -9.42
C GLU A 36 3.48 17.38 -8.16
N SER A 37 2.23 17.83 -7.97
CA SER A 37 1.78 18.53 -6.76
C SER A 37 1.34 17.56 -5.64
N ALA A 38 1.55 16.26 -5.79
CA ALA A 38 1.21 15.30 -4.76
C ALA A 38 2.08 15.55 -3.52
N PRO A 39 1.49 15.51 -2.30
CA PRO A 39 2.28 15.68 -1.10
C PRO A 39 3.20 14.47 -0.88
N ASP A 40 4.38 14.71 -0.29
CA ASP A 40 5.41 13.68 -0.08
C ASP A 40 4.89 12.43 0.65
N TRP A 41 3.98 12.60 1.62
CA TRP A 41 3.38 11.48 2.34
C TRP A 41 2.59 10.53 1.41
N LEU A 42 1.95 11.07 0.37
CA LEU A 42 1.18 10.27 -0.59
C LEU A 42 2.11 9.50 -1.53
N VAL A 43 3.23 10.14 -1.91
CA VAL A 43 4.28 9.49 -2.70
C VAL A 43 4.88 8.34 -1.90
N ALA A 44 5.28 8.58 -0.65
CA ALA A 44 5.82 7.56 0.24
C ALA A 44 4.84 6.39 0.48
N GLN A 45 3.54 6.69 0.62
CA GLN A 45 2.51 5.68 0.75
C GLN A 45 2.44 4.76 -0.49
N ARG A 46 2.40 5.36 -1.69
CA ARG A 46 2.39 4.62 -2.96
C ARG A 46 3.65 3.81 -3.19
N ASP A 47 4.81 4.35 -2.82
CA ASP A 47 6.09 3.64 -2.94
C ASP A 47 6.12 2.39 -2.05
N GLU A 48 5.55 2.47 -0.84
CA GLU A 48 5.41 1.31 0.05
C GLU A 48 4.45 0.26 -0.54
N GLU A 49 3.31 0.68 -1.12
CA GLU A 49 2.38 -0.21 -1.81
C GLU A 49 3.03 -0.91 -3.01
N ILE A 50 3.78 -0.16 -3.84
CA ILE A 50 4.53 -0.69 -4.97
C ILE A 50 5.58 -1.71 -4.49
N ARG A 51 6.28 -1.43 -3.40
CA ARG A 51 7.27 -2.34 -2.81
C ARG A 51 6.63 -3.66 -2.38
N ILE A 52 5.47 -3.61 -1.73
CA ILE A 52 4.71 -4.78 -1.27
C ILE A 52 4.24 -5.62 -2.46
N ILE A 53 3.57 -5.01 -3.43
CA ILE A 53 3.05 -5.69 -4.63
C ILE A 53 4.21 -6.26 -5.47
N GLY A 54 5.29 -5.51 -5.63
CA GLY A 54 6.51 -5.99 -6.29
C GLY A 54 7.12 -7.19 -5.57
N GLY A 55 7.05 -7.24 -4.24
CA GLY A 55 7.42 -8.40 -3.43
C GLY A 55 6.57 -9.64 -3.75
N TRP A 56 5.25 -9.46 -3.88
CA TRP A 56 4.34 -10.56 -4.27
C TRP A 56 4.66 -11.10 -5.66
N LEU A 57 4.88 -10.23 -6.64
CA LEU A 57 5.23 -10.63 -8.00
C LEU A 57 6.57 -11.39 -8.05
N LYS A 58 7.59 -10.91 -7.32
CA LYS A 58 8.87 -11.61 -7.20
C LYS A 58 8.72 -13.00 -6.59
N ALA A 59 7.96 -13.12 -5.50
CA ALA A 59 7.70 -14.41 -4.86
C ALA A 59 6.94 -15.37 -5.77
N TYR A 60 5.97 -14.86 -6.54
CA TYR A 60 5.24 -15.64 -7.53
C TYR A 60 6.14 -16.16 -8.66
N ASN A 61 6.94 -15.28 -9.26
CA ASN A 61 7.85 -15.65 -10.35
C ASN A 61 8.93 -16.64 -9.90
N ALA A 62 9.45 -16.50 -8.68
CA ALA A 62 10.39 -17.47 -8.11
C ALA A 62 9.76 -18.86 -7.95
N LYS A 63 8.48 -18.93 -7.52
CA LYS A 63 7.75 -20.21 -7.44
C LYS A 63 7.48 -20.81 -8.81
N LEU A 64 7.12 -20.00 -9.82
CA LEU A 64 6.94 -20.49 -11.18
C LEU A 64 8.24 -21.03 -11.78
N GLY A 65 9.36 -20.33 -11.61
CA GLY A 65 10.66 -20.74 -12.12
C GLY A 65 11.28 -21.93 -11.39
N GLY A 66 10.85 -22.21 -10.14
CA GLY A 66 11.26 -23.41 -9.38
C GLY A 66 10.38 -24.65 -9.64
N ASN A 67 9.32 -24.52 -10.44
CA ASN A 67 8.44 -25.61 -10.87
C ASN A 67 8.70 -26.00 -12.35
N GLN A 68 9.81 -25.54 -12.94
CA GLN A 68 10.36 -26.01 -14.21
C GLN A 68 11.61 -26.85 -13.95
#